data_AF-A0A3P8JIC4-F1
#
_entry.id   AF-A0A3P8JIC4-F1
#
_cell.length_a   1.000
_cell.length_b   1.000
_cell.length_c   1.000
_cell.angle_alpha   90.00
_cell.angle_beta   90.00
_cell.angle_gamma   90.00
#
_symmetry.space_group_name_H-M   'P 1'
#
loop_
_entity.id
_entity.type
_entity.pdbx_description
1 polymer ?
#
loop_
_entity_poly.entity_id
_entity_poly.type
_entity_poly.pdbx_seq_one_letter_code
_entity_poly.pdbx_strand_id
1 'polypeptide(L)'
;MLVGCLPLWLLRWRINLLTLSDDEARSLGINVARLRLIVVACATLATASAVAIAGIIGWVGLIVPHIGRLLTGSNHQRLLPVAMGLGAVLLLLTDTLARGLSASEIPLGILTSFIGAPFFLALLLRRSRHDAAHGTPCRNWLSQTRRFARRVVFAAAGHAVLPARRQRQR
;
A
#
# COMPACT_ATOMS: atom_id res chain seq x y z
N MET A 1 11.59 -12.01 -3.45
CA MET A 1 10.47 -11.38 -4.20
C MET A 1 9.33 -12.34 -4.55
N LEU A 2 9.53 -13.42 -5.31
CA LEU A 2 8.43 -14.31 -5.76
C LEU A 2 7.61 -14.90 -4.60
N VAL A 3 8.27 -15.29 -3.51
CA VAL A 3 7.61 -15.82 -2.29
C VAL A 3 6.66 -14.81 -1.65
N GLY A 4 6.91 -13.50 -1.79
CA GLY A 4 5.99 -12.46 -1.31
C GLY A 4 4.90 -12.10 -2.34
N CYS A 5 5.25 -12.05 -3.63
CA CYS A 5 4.30 -11.66 -4.69
C CYS A 5 3.26 -12.75 -5.01
N LEU A 6 3.66 -14.02 -5.00
CA LEU A 6 2.78 -15.13 -5.41
C LEU A 6 1.58 -15.30 -4.46
N PRO A 7 1.74 -15.32 -3.12
CA PRO A 7 0.60 -15.36 -2.20
C PRO A 7 -0.31 -14.15 -2.36
N LEU A 8 0.23 -12.94 -2.56
CA LEU A 8 -0.57 -11.73 -2.78
C LEU A 8 -1.43 -11.83 -4.03
N TRP A 9 -0.88 -12.42 -5.10
CA TRP A 9 -1.62 -12.66 -6.34
C TRP A 9 -2.79 -13.63 -6.12
N LEU A 10 -2.55 -14.75 -5.42
CA LEU A 10 -3.61 -15.71 -5.12
C LEU A 10 -4.68 -15.13 -4.18
N LEU A 11 -4.27 -14.31 -3.20
CA LEU A 11 -5.18 -13.69 -2.22
C LEU A 11 -5.91 -12.45 -2.75
N ARG A 12 -5.72 -12.05 -4.01
CA ARG A 12 -6.33 -10.84 -4.59
C ARG A 12 -7.85 -10.74 -4.41
N TRP A 13 -8.56 -11.87 -4.44
CA TRP A 13 -10.01 -11.92 -4.22
C TRP A 13 -10.35 -11.66 -2.75
N ARG A 14 -9.57 -12.24 -1.82
CA ARG A 14 -9.76 -12.07 -0.38
C ARG A 14 -9.41 -10.66 0.09
N ILE A 15 -8.49 -9.97 -0.58
CA ILE A 15 -8.13 -8.58 -0.25
C ILE A 15 -9.32 -7.62 -0.38
N ASN A 16 -10.26 -7.88 -1.30
CA ASN A 16 -11.51 -7.09 -1.35
C ASN A 16 -12.33 -7.19 -0.06
N LEU A 17 -12.22 -8.28 0.68
CA LEU A 17 -12.96 -8.44 1.94
C LEU A 17 -12.40 -7.56 3.05
N LEU A 18 -11.16 -7.06 2.90
CA LEU A 18 -10.58 -6.10 3.83
C LEU A 18 -11.19 -4.70 3.68
N THR A 19 -11.97 -4.44 2.63
CA THR A 19 -12.70 -3.16 2.49
C THR A 19 -14.09 -3.21 3.10
N LEU A 20 -14.62 -4.40 3.42
CA LEU A 20 -15.87 -4.55 4.16
C LEU A 20 -15.66 -4.25 5.64
N SER A 21 -16.77 -4.00 6.34
CA SER A 21 -16.74 -3.87 7.80
C SER A 21 -16.35 -5.20 8.46
N ASP A 22 -15.76 -5.13 9.66
CA ASP A 22 -15.31 -6.34 10.38
C ASP A 22 -16.48 -7.29 10.68
N ASP A 23 -17.70 -6.77 10.84
CA ASP A 23 -18.91 -7.55 11.13
C ASP A 23 -19.41 -8.30 9.88
N GLU A 24 -19.43 -7.66 8.71
CA GLU A 24 -19.77 -8.32 7.44
C GLU A 24 -18.73 -9.37 7.04
N ALA A 25 -17.44 -9.12 7.29
CA ALA A 25 -16.41 -10.10 6.98
C ALA A 25 -16.46 -11.32 7.93
N ARG A 26 -16.90 -11.12 9.19
CA ARG A 26 -17.11 -12.20 10.15
C ARG A 26 -18.34 -13.05 9.81
N SER A 27 -19.42 -12.45 9.30
CA SER A 27 -20.60 -13.21 8.86
C SER A 27 -20.29 -14.13 7.66
N LEU A 28 -19.31 -13.75 6.84
CA LEU A 28 -18.75 -14.58 5.77
C LEU A 28 -17.77 -15.67 6.27
N GLY A 29 -17.59 -15.80 7.59
CA GLY A 29 -16.72 -16.82 8.20
C GLY A 29 -15.23 -16.54 8.06
N ILE A 30 -14.83 -15.31 7.72
CA ILE A 30 -13.44 -14.97 7.42
C ILE A 30 -12.80 -14.21 8.57
N ASN A 31 -11.65 -14.72 9.04
CA ASN A 31 -10.86 -14.03 10.05
C ASN A 31 -10.02 -12.90 9.43
N VAL A 32 -10.56 -11.68 9.46
CA VAL A 32 -9.94 -10.45 8.93
C VAL A 32 -8.55 -10.20 9.51
N ALA A 33 -8.34 -10.49 10.80
CA ALA A 33 -7.06 -10.26 11.47
C ALA A 33 -5.95 -11.14 10.87
N ARG A 34 -6.22 -12.44 10.71
CA ARG A 34 -5.26 -13.37 10.08
C ARG A 34 -4.98 -13.00 8.63
N LEU A 35 -6.02 -12.65 7.87
CA LEU A 35 -5.85 -12.24 6.48
C LEU A 35 -4.97 -10.99 6.36
N ARG A 36 -5.21 -9.98 7.20
CA ARG A 36 -4.43 -8.75 7.25
C ARG A 36 -2.96 -9.02 7.58
N LEU A 37 -2.69 -9.89 8.55
CA LEU A 37 -1.32 -10.27 8.89
C LEU A 37 -0.60 -10.91 7.69
N ILE A 38 -1.23 -11.89 7.04
CA ILE A 38 -0.64 -12.61 5.89
C ILE A 38 -0.33 -11.62 4.78
N VAL A 39 -1.25 -10.72 4.45
CA VAL A 39 -1.05 -9.70 3.41
C VAL A 39 0.10 -8.76 3.76
N VAL A 40 0.16 -8.26 5.00
CA VAL A 40 1.26 -7.38 5.45
C VAL A 40 2.59 -8.12 5.41
N ALA A 41 2.67 -9.35 5.90
CA ALA A 41 3.90 -10.15 5.87
C ALA A 41 4.40 -10.39 4.44
N CYS A 42 3.50 -10.75 3.52
CA CYS A 42 3.85 -10.97 2.12
C CYS A 42 4.30 -9.67 1.42
N ALA A 43 3.58 -8.56 1.66
CA ALA A 43 3.90 -7.24 1.10
C ALA A 43 5.25 -6.72 1.61
N THR A 44 5.51 -6.86 2.91
CA THR A 44 6.79 -6.48 3.52
C THR A 44 7.92 -7.34 2.97
N LEU A 45 7.74 -8.67 2.85
CA LEU A 45 8.76 -9.55 2.30
C LEU A 45 9.09 -9.23 0.83
N ALA A 46 8.07 -8.98 0.01
CA ALA A 46 8.23 -8.56 -1.37
C ALA A 46 8.97 -7.23 -1.48
N THR A 47 8.57 -6.24 -0.68
CA THR A 47 9.15 -4.89 -0.68
C THR A 47 10.58 -4.89 -0.15
N ALA A 48 10.85 -5.56 0.98
CA ALA A 48 12.19 -5.68 1.54
C ALA A 48 13.16 -6.37 0.58
N SER A 49 12.72 -7.43 -0.10
CA SER A 49 13.52 -8.09 -1.15
C SER A 49 13.87 -7.13 -2.29
N ALA A 50 12.90 -6.32 -2.74
CA ALA A 50 13.11 -5.39 -3.85
C ALA A 50 14.06 -4.25 -3.47
N VAL A 51 13.87 -3.65 -2.28
CA VAL A 51 14.70 -2.55 -1.78
C VAL A 51 16.13 -3.01 -1.49
N ALA A 52 16.32 -4.24 -1.03
CA ALA A 52 17.66 -4.79 -0.80
C ALA A 52 18.50 -4.89 -2.09
N ILE A 53 17.85 -5.07 -3.26
CA ILE A 53 18.53 -5.22 -4.56
C ILE A 53 18.64 -3.88 -5.29
N ALA A 54 17.53 -3.13 -5.35
CA ALA A 54 17.41 -1.92 -6.17
C ALA A 54 17.66 -0.62 -5.39
N GLY A 55 17.81 -0.69 -4.07
CA GLY A 55 17.87 0.48 -3.20
C GLY A 55 16.50 1.10 -2.92
N ILE A 56 16.51 2.24 -2.22
CA ILE A 56 15.29 2.93 -1.79
C ILE A 56 14.71 3.71 -2.99
N ILE A 57 13.50 3.31 -3.42
CA ILE A 57 12.75 3.98 -4.48
C ILE A 57 11.48 4.59 -3.89
N GLY A 58 11.38 5.92 -3.94
CA GLY A 58 10.22 6.67 -3.46
C GLY A 58 9.09 6.76 -4.48
N TRP A 59 7.91 7.20 -4.02
CA TRP A 59 6.75 7.62 -4.83
C TRP A 59 6.00 6.57 -5.65
N VAL A 60 6.67 5.56 -6.20
CA VAL A 60 6.06 4.54 -7.08
C VAL A 60 4.88 3.84 -6.38
N GLY A 61 5.07 3.44 -5.13
CA GLY A 61 4.04 2.78 -4.32
C GLY A 61 2.80 3.63 -4.03
N LEU A 62 2.86 4.93 -4.29
CA LEU A 62 1.74 5.86 -4.10
C LEU A 62 1.07 6.24 -5.43
N ILE A 63 1.87 6.51 -6.47
CA ILE A 63 1.39 6.88 -7.80
C ILE A 63 0.68 5.71 -8.48
N VAL A 64 1.35 4.55 -8.53
CA VAL A 64 0.89 3.38 -9.30
C VAL A 64 -0.49 2.88 -8.88
N PRO A 65 -0.78 2.62 -7.59
CA PRO A 65 -2.12 2.17 -7.21
C PRO A 65 -3.18 3.26 -7.31
N HIS A 66 -2.79 4.53 -7.40
CA HIS A 66 -3.73 5.62 -7.67
C HIS A 66 -4.15 5.64 -9.14
N ILE A 67 -3.19 5.60 -10.06
CA ILE A 67 -3.46 5.49 -11.50
C ILE A 67 -4.22 4.19 -11.80
N GLY A 68 -3.81 3.07 -11.21
CA GLY A 68 -4.53 1.80 -11.34
C GLY A 68 -5.98 1.92 -10.92
N ARG A 69 -6.28 2.62 -9.82
CA ARG A 69 -7.67 2.84 -9.37
C ARG A 69 -8.49 3.70 -10.32
N LEU A 70 -7.88 4.70 -10.97
CA LEU A 70 -8.54 5.49 -12.00
C LEU A 70 -8.91 4.63 -13.23
N LEU A 71 -8.11 3.60 -13.54
CA LEU A 71 -8.33 2.71 -14.68
C LEU A 71 -9.28 1.54 -14.38
N THR A 72 -9.15 0.89 -13.22
CA THR A 72 -9.87 -0.36 -12.90
C THR A 72 -11.01 -0.20 -11.89
N GLY A 73 -11.12 0.95 -11.23
CA GLY A 73 -12.01 1.15 -10.09
C GLY A 73 -11.49 0.53 -8.77
N SER A 74 -12.41 0.26 -7.84
CA SER A 74 -12.11 -0.18 -6.46
C SER A 74 -11.88 -1.69 -6.28
N ASN A 75 -12.01 -2.49 -7.35
CA ASN A 75 -11.88 -3.95 -7.25
C ASN A 75 -10.40 -4.40 -7.27
N HIS A 76 -9.92 -4.94 -6.15
CA HIS A 76 -8.53 -5.39 -5.96
C HIS A 76 -8.13 -6.58 -6.84
N GLN A 77 -9.09 -7.37 -7.35
CA GLN A 77 -8.80 -8.47 -8.26
C GLN A 77 -8.24 -7.98 -9.59
N ARG A 78 -8.71 -6.82 -10.07
CA ARG A 78 -8.22 -6.17 -11.29
C ARG A 78 -7.14 -5.13 -10.98
N LEU A 79 -7.23 -4.46 -9.84
CA LEU A 79 -6.25 -3.45 -9.44
C LEU A 79 -4.86 -4.04 -9.21
N LEU A 80 -4.74 -5.20 -8.53
CA LEU A 80 -3.44 -5.82 -8.27
C LEU A 80 -2.64 -6.14 -9.54
N PRO A 81 -3.19 -6.87 -10.54
CA PRO A 81 -2.46 -7.16 -11.77
C PRO A 81 -2.14 -5.89 -12.56
N VAL A 82 -3.06 -4.92 -12.63
CA VAL A 82 -2.83 -3.65 -13.33
C VAL A 82 -1.75 -2.83 -12.62
N ALA A 83 -1.77 -2.75 -11.29
CA ALA A 83 -0.74 -2.05 -10.52
C ALA A 83 0.65 -2.71 -10.69
N MET A 84 0.73 -4.04 -10.73
CA MET A 84 1.99 -4.73 -11.01
C MET A 84 2.53 -4.39 -12.41
N GLY A 85 1.67 -4.40 -13.43
CA GLY A 85 2.04 -4.04 -14.79
C GLY A 85 2.45 -2.57 -14.93
N LEU A 86 1.64 -1.65 -14.40
CA LEU A 86 1.94 -0.21 -14.41
C LEU A 86 3.23 0.13 -13.67
N GLY A 87 3.46 -0.50 -12.52
CA GLY A 87 4.70 -0.31 -11.76
C GLY A 87 5.93 -0.80 -12.53
N ALA A 88 5.84 -1.96 -13.19
CA ALA A 88 6.92 -2.48 -14.02
C ALA A 88 7.24 -1.56 -15.20
N VAL A 89 6.22 -1.10 -15.93
CA VAL A 89 6.39 -0.17 -17.06
C VAL A 89 6.95 1.17 -16.60
N LEU A 90 6.42 1.74 -15.51
CA LEU A 90 6.91 3.02 -14.98
C LEU A 90 8.37 2.94 -14.56
N LEU A 91 8.75 1.88 -13.83
CA LEU A 91 10.14 1.67 -13.40
C LEU A 91 11.07 1.45 -14.59
N LEU A 92 10.67 0.64 -15.57
CA LEU A 92 11.46 0.38 -16.77
C LEU A 92 11.69 1.65 -17.59
N LEU A 93 10.65 2.47 -17.78
CA LEU A 93 10.76 3.76 -18.46
C LEU A 93 11.69 4.71 -17.70
N THR A 94 11.55 4.76 -16.38
CA THR A 94 12.36 5.65 -15.54
C THR A 94 13.83 5.21 -15.52
N ASP A 95 14.11 3.91 -15.43
CA ASP A 95 15.47 3.35 -15.54
C ASP A 95 16.09 3.62 -16.91
N THR A 96 15.31 3.45 -17.98
CA THR A 96 15.78 3.75 -19.35
C THR A 96 16.10 5.24 -19.53
N LEU A 97 15.26 6.14 -19.01
CA LEU A 97 15.50 7.58 -19.03
C LEU A 97 16.71 7.98 -18.17
N ALA A 98 16.87 7.37 -16.99
CA ALA A 98 18.01 7.62 -16.11
C ALA A 98 19.34 7.27 -16.81
N ARG A 99 19.38 6.13 -17.51
CA ARG A 99 20.54 5.68 -18.29
C ARG A 99 20.75 6.51 -19.56
N GLY A 100 19.69 6.99 -20.20
CA GLY A 100 19.77 7.74 -21.46
C GLY A 100 20.15 9.22 -21.30
N LEU A 101 19.77 9.85 -20.19
CA LEU A 101 19.95 11.30 -19.99
C LEU A 101 21.29 11.67 -19.34
N SER A 102 22.07 10.73 -18.80
CA SER A 102 23.29 11.05 -18.07
C SER A 102 24.33 9.94 -18.14
N ALA A 103 25.58 10.31 -18.43
CA ALA A 103 26.75 9.45 -18.26
C ALA A 103 27.14 9.26 -16.78
N SER A 104 26.54 10.06 -15.88
CA SER A 104 26.69 9.99 -14.43
C SER A 104 25.48 9.28 -13.81
N GLU A 105 25.71 8.40 -12.84
CA GLU A 105 24.67 7.59 -12.19
C GLU A 105 23.70 8.47 -11.37
N ILE A 106 22.65 9.00 -11.99
CA ILE A 106 21.61 9.73 -11.28
C ILE A 106 20.78 8.73 -10.45
N PRO A 107 20.62 8.94 -9.13
CA PRO A 107 19.75 8.11 -8.31
C PRO A 107 18.31 8.17 -8.83
N LEU A 108 17.74 7.01 -9.12
CA LEU A 108 16.35 6.86 -9.61
C LEU A 108 15.31 7.53 -8.68
N GLY A 109 15.62 7.64 -7.39
CA GLY A 109 14.78 8.32 -6.40
C GLY A 109 14.56 9.81 -6.70
N ILE A 110 15.55 10.50 -7.28
CA ILE A 110 15.45 11.92 -7.59
C ILE A 110 14.53 12.11 -8.80
N LEU A 111 14.76 11.36 -9.88
CA LEU A 111 13.92 11.35 -11.10
C LEU A 111 12.45 11.02 -10.77
N THR A 112 12.21 9.99 -9.98
CA THR A 112 10.84 9.62 -9.58
C THR A 112 10.17 10.67 -8.70
N SER A 113 10.93 11.40 -7.87
CA SER A 113 10.39 12.49 -7.04
C SER A 113 9.92 13.68 -7.86
N PHE A 114 10.65 14.03 -8.94
CA PHE A 114 10.23 15.10 -9.86
C PHE A 114 8.90 14.80 -10.55
N ILE A 115 8.58 13.53 -10.79
CA ILE A 115 7.30 13.11 -11.37
C ILE A 115 6.23 12.96 -10.28
N GLY A 116 6.59 12.40 -9.13
CA GLY A 116 5.65 12.08 -8.06
C GLY A 116 5.10 13.29 -7.31
N ALA A 117 5.96 14.28 -7.02
CA ALA A 117 5.56 15.50 -6.32
C ALA A 117 4.47 16.29 -7.07
N PRO A 118 4.61 16.64 -8.37
CA PRO A 118 3.56 17.36 -9.09
C PRO A 118 2.30 16.49 -9.27
N PHE A 119 2.44 15.18 -9.47
CA PHE A 119 1.28 14.28 -9.56
C PHE A 119 0.47 14.28 -8.27
N PHE A 120 1.13 14.17 -7.12
CA PHE A 120 0.46 14.18 -5.83
C PHE A 120 -0.20 15.53 -5.52
N LEU A 121 0.50 16.63 -5.83
CA LEU A 121 -0.06 17.97 -5.67
C LEU A 121 -1.30 18.16 -6.55
N ALA A 122 -1.24 17.75 -7.82
CA ALA A 122 -2.39 17.80 -8.72
C ALA A 122 -3.58 16.97 -8.19
N LEU A 123 -3.30 15.83 -7.57
CA LEU A 123 -4.33 14.98 -6.96
C LEU A 123 -5.06 15.70 -5.81
N LEU A 124 -4.28 16.32 -4.92
CA LEU A 124 -4.78 16.97 -3.73
C LEU A 124 -5.59 18.22 -4.11
N LEU A 125 -5.12 18.97 -5.10
CA LEU A 125 -5.83 20.12 -5.66
C LEU A 125 -7.16 19.73 -6.32
N ARG A 126 -7.27 18.55 -6.94
CA ARG A 126 -8.54 18.06 -7.50
C ARG A 126 -9.54 17.67 -6.41
N ARG A 127 -9.08 17.10 -5.30
CA ARG A 127 -9.96 16.69 -4.19
C ARG A 127 -10.49 17.90 -3.41
N SER A 128 -9.64 18.88 -3.10
CA SER A 128 -10.04 20.07 -2.34
C SER A 128 -11.12 20.92 -3.03
N ARG A 129 -11.20 20.88 -4.37
CA ARG A 129 -12.28 21.55 -5.12
C ARG A 129 -13.64 20.89 -4.90
N HIS A 130 -13.69 19.59 -4.60
CA HIS A 130 -14.93 18.87 -4.30
C HIS A 130 -15.44 19.17 -2.89
N ASP A 131 -14.53 19.36 -1.93
CA ASP A 131 -14.88 19.66 -0.53
C ASP A 131 -15.29 21.13 -0.33
N ALA A 132 -14.77 22.06 -1.17
CA ALA A 132 -15.16 23.47 -1.14
C ALA A 132 -16.62 23.73 -1.56
N ALA A 133 -17.24 22.78 -2.28
CA ALA A 133 -18.66 22.86 -2.67
C ALA A 133 -19.63 22.37 -1.56
N HIS A 134 -19.14 21.66 -0.54
CA HIS A 134 -19.93 21.16 0.60
C HIS A 134 -19.29 21.63 1.92
N GLY A 135 -19.63 22.84 2.37
CA GLY A 135 -18.91 23.57 3.43
C GLY A 135 -18.87 22.97 4.85
N THR A 136 -18.10 21.90 5.11
CA THR A 136 -17.70 21.50 6.49
C THR A 136 -16.32 20.80 6.57
N PRO A 137 -15.17 21.51 6.63
CA PRO A 137 -13.86 20.84 6.49
C PRO A 137 -13.11 20.46 7.78
N CYS A 138 -13.35 21.05 8.95
CA CYS A 138 -12.24 21.15 9.93
C CYS A 138 -12.23 20.18 11.14
N ARG A 139 -13.35 19.59 11.57
CA ARG A 139 -13.38 18.93 12.90
C ARG A 139 -13.04 17.42 12.92
N ASN A 140 -13.17 16.71 11.79
CA ASN A 140 -13.16 15.24 11.80
C ASN A 140 -11.79 14.61 11.46
N TRP A 141 -10.95 15.31 10.69
CA TRP A 141 -9.70 14.78 10.10
C TRP A 141 -8.64 14.37 11.14
N LEU A 142 -8.47 15.17 12.20
CA LEU A 142 -7.53 14.89 13.30
C LEU A 142 -7.91 13.65 14.13
N SER A 143 -9.20 13.30 14.19
CA SER A 143 -9.68 12.12 14.91
C SER A 143 -9.54 10.82 14.10
N GLN A 144 -9.54 10.92 12.77
CA GLN A 144 -9.57 9.78 11.86
C GLN A 144 -8.16 9.25 11.57
N THR A 145 -7.20 10.16 11.42
CA THR A 145 -5.76 9.86 11.27
C THR A 145 -5.19 9.17 12.52
N ARG A 146 -5.53 9.66 13.72
CA ARG A 146 -5.12 9.02 14.98
C ARG A 146 -5.69 7.61 15.18
N ARG A 147 -6.93 7.34 14.70
CA ARG A 147 -7.55 6.00 14.76
C ARG A 147 -6.94 5.01 13.79
N PHE A 148 -6.57 5.46 12.58
CA PHE A 148 -5.90 4.61 11.59
C PHE A 148 -4.47 4.25 12.03
N ALA A 149 -3.69 5.24 12.51
CA ALA A 149 -2.34 5.01 13.02
C ALA A 149 -2.32 4.04 14.20
N ARG A 150 -3.23 4.20 15.18
CA ARG A 150 -3.34 3.25 16.31
C ARG A 150 -3.73 1.85 15.88
N ARG A 151 -4.67 1.68 14.93
CA ARG A 151 -5.07 0.35 14.45
C ARG A 151 -3.97 -0.38 13.70
N VAL A 152 -3.15 0.33 12.93
CA VAL A 152 -2.00 -0.26 12.22
C VAL A 152 -0.91 -0.68 13.21
N VAL A 153 -0.57 0.18 14.19
CA VAL A 153 0.43 -0.13 15.22
C VAL A 153 -0.02 -1.28 16.13
N PHE A 154 -1.28 -1.29 16.57
CA PHE A 154 -1.80 -2.39 17.40
C PHE A 154 -1.96 -3.70 16.63
N ALA A 155 -2.31 -3.66 15.33
CA ALA A 155 -2.36 -4.86 14.50
C ALA A 155 -0.96 -5.46 14.24
N ALA A 156 0.08 -4.63 14.18
CA ALA A 156 1.47 -5.09 14.08
C ALA A 156 1.99 -5.63 15.43
N ALA A 157 1.57 -5.05 16.56
CA ALA A 157 1.99 -5.48 17.90
C ALA A 157 1.28 -6.77 18.37
N GLY A 158 0.08 -7.08 17.85
CA GLY A 158 -0.75 -8.21 18.30
C GLY A 158 -0.23 -9.61 17.95
N HIS A 159 0.85 -9.75 17.17
CA HIS A 159 1.42 -11.06 16.79
C HIS A 159 2.70 -11.45 17.55
N ALA A 160 3.18 -10.62 18.47
CA ALA A 160 4.37 -10.92 19.28
C ALA A 160 4.07 -11.41 20.71
N VAL A 161 2.79 -11.60 21.09
CA VAL A 161 2.43 -12.11 22.43
C VAL A 161 1.84 -13.51 22.32
N LEU A 162 2.72 -14.50 22.15
CA LEU A 162 2.47 -15.86 22.63
C LEU A 162 2.43 -15.82 24.17
N PRO A 163 1.39 -16.33 24.84
CA PRO A 163 1.35 -16.36 26.30
C PRO A 163 2.27 -17.48 26.78
N ALA A 164 3.52 -17.12 27.06
CA ALA A 164 4.43 -17.98 27.80
C ALA A 164 4.03 -17.98 29.29
N ARG A 165 3.86 -19.20 29.83
CA ARG A 165 3.84 -19.58 31.25
C ARG A 165 2.49 -19.53 31.97
N ARG A 166 1.69 -20.57 31.72
CA ARG A 166 0.89 -21.24 32.74
C ARG A 166 1.75 -22.34 33.38
N GLN A 167 2.56 -22.00 34.37
CA GLN A 167 3.17 -22.97 35.29
C GLN A 167 3.68 -22.20 36.50
N ARG A 168 3.33 -22.71 37.69
CA ARG A 168 3.87 -22.35 39.02
C ARG A 168 3.06 -21.34 39.84
N GLN A 169 1.89 -21.78 40.32
CA GLN A 169 1.51 -21.67 41.74
C GLN A 169 0.71 -22.94 42.11
N ARG A 170 1.46 -23.96 42.53
CA ARG A 170 1.08 -24.85 43.63
C ARG A 170 1.84 -24.34 44.86
#